data_AF-A0A1W9USW0-F1
#
_entry.id   AF-A0A1W9USW0-F1
#
_cell.length_a   1.000
_cell.length_b   1.000
_cell.length_c   1.000
_cell.angle_alpha   90.00
_cell.angle_beta   90.00
_cell.angle_gamma   90.00
#
_symmetry.space_group_name_H-M   'P 1'
#
loop_
_entity.id
_entity.type
_entity.pdbx_description
1 polymer ?
#
loop_
_entity_poly.entity_id
_entity_poly.type
_entity_poly.pdbx_seq_one_letter_code
_entity_poly.pdbx_strand_id
1 'polypeptide(L)'
;MISLVPTPDQLPMARGYFDALLLLTFPLHLLFMNAMIGSALITFWSHWRKDPVSERLAYQLAKALPLLIAFTINLGVAPLLFAHNNMTLMLDPEAWKAYFTHSGGAYLNLNEPTLYPRYLHMMIGATAVGGLAVACLSRLWVKKDVEVASLGLNTGMRLFFVATCAQLVAGIWFLLSLPVDIMKIFMGRSPLASAVFIVALVVVIMVLISAWQRKLVVSAGLTIVLVYLMTFMRAFVREGYLAKTYVIQTVESNPDYSPLALFVITLVIGLVLIAWMIKVTLNTDGGAS
;
A
#
# COMPACT_ATOMS: atom_id res chain seq x y z
N MET A 1 -2.47 17.32 -36.45
CA MET A 1 -2.08 16.35 -35.41
C MET A 1 -3.15 16.38 -34.33
N ILE A 2 -3.86 15.28 -34.10
CA ILE A 2 -4.81 15.19 -32.98
C ILE A 2 -3.99 15.27 -31.70
N SER A 3 -4.23 16.29 -30.87
CA SER A 3 -3.62 16.39 -29.55
C SER A 3 -3.94 15.11 -28.78
N LEU A 4 -2.91 14.31 -28.50
CA LEU A 4 -3.03 13.08 -27.68
C LEU A 4 -3.45 13.39 -26.25
N VAL A 5 -3.25 14.65 -25.81
CA VAL A 5 -3.62 15.15 -24.49
C VAL A 5 -4.96 15.88 -24.62
N PRO A 6 -6.03 15.42 -23.94
CA PRO A 6 -7.29 16.17 -23.84
C PRO A 6 -7.03 17.57 -23.29
N THR A 7 -7.89 18.54 -23.61
CA THR A 7 -7.87 19.82 -22.90
C THR A 7 -8.02 19.53 -21.40
N PRO A 8 -7.10 20.01 -20.54
CA PRO A 8 -7.14 19.68 -19.13
C PRO A 8 -8.49 20.10 -18.54
N ASP A 9 -9.20 19.14 -17.97
CA ASP A 9 -10.40 19.44 -17.21
C ASP A 9 -10.03 20.28 -15.99
N GLN A 10 -10.95 21.16 -15.62
CA GLN A 10 -10.81 22.05 -14.49
C GLN A 10 -10.73 21.25 -13.18
N LEU A 11 -9.66 21.43 -12.40
CA LEU A 11 -9.59 20.84 -11.07
C LEU A 11 -10.61 21.54 -10.16
N PRO A 12 -11.47 20.82 -9.43
CA PRO A 12 -12.52 21.45 -8.62
C PRO A 12 -11.97 22.23 -7.42
N MET A 13 -10.70 22.08 -7.05
CA MET A 13 -10.05 22.84 -6.00
C MET A 13 -8.56 23.05 -6.31
N ALA A 14 -7.93 23.97 -5.57
CA ALA A 14 -6.49 24.19 -5.63
C ALA A 14 -5.71 22.89 -5.39
N ARG A 15 -4.65 22.68 -6.19
CA ARG A 15 -3.81 21.47 -6.17
C ARG A 15 -3.32 21.09 -4.76
N GLY A 16 -2.99 22.09 -3.94
CA GLY A 16 -2.48 21.87 -2.58
C GLY A 16 -3.40 21.06 -1.67
N TYR A 17 -4.73 21.17 -1.82
CA TYR A 17 -5.67 20.35 -1.04
C TYR A 17 -5.59 18.87 -1.41
N PHE A 18 -5.48 18.57 -2.72
CA PHE A 18 -5.32 17.21 -3.20
C PHE A 18 -4.00 16.60 -2.74
N ASP A 19 -2.91 17.35 -2.84
CA ASP A 19 -1.59 16.89 -2.39
C ASP A 19 -1.58 16.63 -0.88
N ALA A 20 -2.15 17.53 -0.08
CA ALA A 20 -2.23 17.37 1.38
C ALA A 20 -3.07 16.16 1.78
N LEU A 21 -4.28 16.01 1.22
CA LEU A 21 -5.16 14.88 1.50
C LEU A 21 -4.55 13.56 1.02
N LEU A 22 -3.89 13.54 -0.15
CA LEU A 22 -3.21 12.36 -0.66
C LEU A 22 -2.06 11.94 0.26
N LEU A 23 -1.20 12.88 0.66
CA LEU A 23 -0.07 12.62 1.55
C LEU A 23 -0.50 12.14 2.94
N LEU A 24 -1.67 12.56 3.42
CA LEU A 24 -2.21 12.11 4.71
C LEU A 24 -2.95 10.76 4.62
N THR A 25 -3.90 10.63 3.69
CA THR A 25 -4.82 9.49 3.66
C THR A 25 -4.20 8.25 3.02
N PHE A 26 -3.33 8.40 2.03
CA PHE A 26 -2.74 7.26 1.32
C PHE A 26 -1.82 6.41 2.20
N PRO A 27 -0.89 6.98 3.01
CA PRO A 27 -0.08 6.16 3.92
C PRO A 27 -0.91 5.47 5.00
N LEU A 28 -1.93 6.15 5.53
CA LEU A 28 -2.85 5.56 6.51
C LEU A 28 -3.63 4.39 5.91
N HIS A 29 -4.17 4.56 4.71
CA HIS A 29 -4.83 3.47 4.00
C HIS A 29 -3.90 2.28 3.78
N LEU A 30 -2.67 2.51 3.29
CA LEU A 30 -1.70 1.43 3.09
C LEU A 30 -1.35 0.71 4.40
N LEU A 31 -1.25 1.43 5.52
CA LEU A 31 -1.01 0.83 6.83
C LEU A 31 -2.12 -0.18 7.19
N PHE A 32 -3.38 0.24 7.13
CA PHE A 32 -4.51 -0.62 7.47
C PHE A 32 -4.72 -1.74 6.46
N MET A 33 -4.55 -1.47 5.17
CA MET A 33 -4.66 -2.45 4.10
C MET A 33 -3.62 -3.56 4.23
N ASN A 34 -2.36 -3.22 4.48
CA ASN A 34 -1.30 -4.19 4.69
C ASN A 34 -1.55 -5.02 5.95
N ALA A 35 -1.93 -4.37 7.06
CA ALA A 35 -2.24 -5.05 8.31
C ALA A 35 -3.44 -6.00 8.16
N MET A 36 -4.46 -5.61 7.40
CA MET A 36 -5.62 -6.44 7.06
C MET A 36 -5.19 -7.68 6.27
N ILE A 37 -4.41 -7.52 5.19
CA ILE A 37 -3.95 -8.66 4.36
C ILE A 37 -3.10 -9.63 5.19
N GLY A 38 -2.13 -9.13 5.95
CA GLY A 38 -1.29 -9.96 6.80
C GLY A 38 -2.07 -10.71 7.89
N SER A 39 -2.98 -10.00 8.57
CA SER A 39 -3.85 -10.60 9.58
C SER A 39 -4.75 -11.67 8.97
N ALA A 40 -5.36 -11.41 7.82
CA ALA A 40 -6.24 -12.37 7.15
C ALA A 40 -5.49 -13.66 6.74
N LEU A 41 -4.30 -13.52 6.16
CA LEU A 41 -3.47 -14.66 5.77
C LEU A 41 -3.03 -15.49 6.98
N ILE A 42 -2.59 -14.84 8.06
CA ILE A 42 -2.17 -15.53 9.28
C ILE A 42 -3.38 -16.18 9.97
N THR A 43 -4.52 -15.51 10.08
CA THR A 43 -5.76 -16.09 10.61
C THR A 43 -6.15 -17.36 9.85
N PHE A 44 -6.18 -17.30 8.51
CA PHE A 44 -6.52 -18.44 7.68
C PHE A 44 -5.56 -19.61 7.89
N TRP A 45 -4.26 -19.34 7.89
CA TRP A 45 -3.24 -20.36 8.06
C TRP A 45 -3.21 -20.96 9.48
N SER A 46 -3.38 -20.13 10.50
CA SER A 46 -3.46 -20.57 11.90
C SER A 46 -4.71 -21.40 12.15
N HIS A 47 -5.85 -21.07 11.52
CA HIS A 47 -7.05 -21.89 11.59
C HIS A 47 -6.84 -23.28 10.95
N TRP A 48 -6.10 -23.36 9.84
CA TRP A 48 -5.78 -24.63 9.19
C TRP A 48 -4.99 -25.57 10.12
N ARG A 49 -4.05 -25.05 10.92
CA ARG A 49 -3.16 -25.88 11.74
C ARG A 49 -3.86 -26.70 12.84
N LYS A 50 -5.09 -26.35 13.24
CA LYS A 50 -5.91 -27.04 14.26
C LYS A 50 -5.21 -27.26 15.62
N ASP A 51 -4.18 -26.47 15.95
CA ASP A 51 -3.56 -26.51 17.27
C ASP A 51 -4.19 -25.46 18.21
N PRO A 52 -4.31 -25.74 19.54
CA PRO A 52 -5.03 -24.86 20.47
C PRO A 52 -4.48 -23.44 20.59
N VAL A 53 -3.18 -23.24 20.34
CA VAL A 53 -2.54 -21.91 20.41
C VAL A 53 -2.81 -21.12 19.12
N SER A 54 -2.69 -21.77 17.95
CA SER A 54 -3.01 -21.17 16.66
C SER A 54 -4.49 -20.82 16.53
N GLU A 55 -5.39 -21.61 17.09
CA GLU A 55 -6.82 -21.29 17.07
C GLU A 55 -7.13 -20.02 17.90
N ARG A 56 -6.51 -19.89 19.08
CA ARG A 56 -6.58 -18.65 19.87
C ARG A 56 -5.98 -17.45 19.14
N LEU A 57 -4.84 -17.62 18.46
CA LEU A 57 -4.24 -16.57 17.63
C LEU A 57 -5.16 -16.15 16.49
N ALA A 58 -5.74 -17.13 15.77
CA ALA A 58 -6.67 -16.89 14.68
C ALA A 58 -7.90 -16.11 15.17
N TYR A 59 -8.43 -16.46 16.34
CA TYR A 59 -9.54 -15.76 16.98
C TYR A 59 -9.20 -14.31 17.35
N GLN A 60 -8.04 -14.06 17.97
CA GLN A 60 -7.61 -12.69 18.31
C GLN A 60 -7.42 -11.81 17.07
N LEU A 61 -6.82 -12.35 16.01
CA LEU A 61 -6.68 -11.65 14.74
C LEU A 61 -8.03 -11.44 14.05
N ALA A 62 -8.93 -12.44 14.10
CA ALA A 62 -10.27 -12.34 13.56
C ALA A 62 -11.10 -11.24 14.25
N LYS A 63 -10.93 -11.04 15.56
CA LYS A 63 -11.54 -9.90 16.28
C LYS A 63 -11.06 -8.54 15.77
N ALA A 64 -9.80 -8.44 15.32
CA ALA A 64 -9.22 -7.20 14.82
C ALA A 64 -9.57 -6.92 13.34
N LEU A 65 -9.86 -7.96 12.54
CA LEU A 65 -10.11 -7.83 11.10
C LEU A 65 -11.25 -6.86 10.73
N PRO A 66 -12.45 -6.90 11.35
CA PRO A 66 -13.52 -5.96 11.02
C PRO A 66 -13.09 -4.49 11.17
N LEU A 67 -12.31 -4.19 12.21
CA LEU A 67 -11.77 -2.85 12.44
C LEU A 67 -10.77 -2.44 11.36
N LEU A 68 -9.83 -3.35 11.02
CA LEU A 68 -8.85 -3.12 9.96
C LEU A 68 -9.51 -2.90 8.60
N ILE A 69 -10.56 -3.68 8.29
CA ILE A 69 -11.35 -3.54 7.06
C ILE A 69 -12.08 -2.19 7.05
N ALA A 70 -12.73 -1.81 8.14
CA ALA A 70 -13.48 -0.54 8.22
C ALA A 70 -12.56 0.67 8.01
N PHE A 71 -11.38 0.71 8.65
CA PHE A 71 -10.40 1.77 8.41
C PHE A 71 -9.85 1.72 6.98
N THR A 72 -9.56 0.54 6.45
CA THR A 72 -9.08 0.37 5.07
C THR A 72 -10.08 0.96 4.07
N ILE A 73 -11.37 0.64 4.20
CA ILE A 73 -12.41 1.12 3.28
C ILE A 73 -12.61 2.64 3.43
N ASN A 74 -12.76 3.13 4.66
CA ASN A 74 -13.01 4.56 4.91
C ASN A 74 -11.84 5.46 4.47
N LEU A 75 -10.60 4.98 4.62
CA LEU A 75 -9.40 5.69 4.15
C LEU A 75 -9.08 5.38 2.68
N GLY A 76 -9.79 4.42 2.06
CA GLY A 76 -9.55 3.90 0.72
C GLY A 76 -10.28 4.63 -0.40
N VAL A 77 -11.26 5.48 -0.10
CA VAL A 77 -12.05 6.20 -1.11
C VAL A 77 -11.17 7.07 -2.02
N ALA A 78 -10.15 7.75 -1.47
CA ALA A 78 -9.21 8.54 -2.27
C ALA A 78 -8.20 7.68 -3.08
N PRO A 79 -7.62 6.58 -2.53
CA PRO A 79 -6.77 5.64 -3.27
C PRO A 79 -7.46 4.80 -4.35
N LEU A 80 -8.73 4.39 -4.15
CA LEU A 80 -9.45 3.45 -5.02
C LEU A 80 -9.68 3.98 -6.44
N LEU A 81 -9.64 5.30 -6.64
CA LEU A 81 -9.69 5.93 -7.96
C LEU A 81 -8.46 5.57 -8.84
N PHE A 82 -7.39 5.04 -8.24
CA PHE A 82 -6.13 4.74 -8.90
C PHE A 82 -5.75 3.26 -8.87
N ALA A 83 -6.71 2.38 -9.18
CA ALA A 83 -6.45 0.97 -9.41
C ALA A 83 -5.22 0.75 -10.31
N HIS A 84 -4.49 -0.37 -10.13
CA HIS A 84 -3.22 -0.63 -10.83
C HIS A 84 -3.27 -0.43 -12.35
N ASN A 85 -4.43 -0.71 -12.97
CA ASN A 85 -4.66 -0.45 -14.39
C ASN A 85 -4.75 1.06 -14.74
N ASN A 86 -5.40 1.85 -13.89
CA ASN A 86 -5.45 3.31 -14.02
C ASN A 86 -4.06 3.92 -13.83
N MET A 87 -3.23 3.33 -12.97
CA MET A 87 -1.84 3.77 -12.79
C MET A 87 -0.96 3.50 -14.01
N THR A 88 -1.14 2.39 -14.73
CA THR A 88 -0.41 2.17 -15.99
C THR A 88 -0.94 3.07 -17.11
N LEU A 89 -2.26 3.28 -17.17
CA LEU A 89 -2.86 4.30 -18.06
C LEU A 89 -2.30 5.70 -17.78
N MET A 90 -2.10 6.09 -16.52
CA MET A 90 -1.50 7.39 -16.17
C MET A 90 -0.06 7.57 -16.68
N LEU A 91 0.65 6.48 -16.94
CA LEU A 91 2.03 6.49 -17.46
C LEU A 91 2.12 6.37 -18.98
N ASP A 92 1.02 5.98 -19.65
CA ASP A 92 0.97 5.74 -21.09
C ASP A 92 -0.17 6.54 -21.75
N PRO A 93 0.08 7.80 -22.13
CA PRO A 93 -0.88 8.63 -22.84
C PRO A 93 -1.29 8.09 -24.22
N GLU A 94 -0.51 7.19 -24.82
CA GLU A 94 -0.89 6.57 -26.10
C GLU A 94 -2.06 5.60 -25.92
N ALA A 95 -2.11 4.90 -24.78
CA ALA A 95 -3.20 4.01 -24.41
C ALA A 95 -4.53 4.75 -24.13
N TRP A 96 -4.52 6.08 -23.93
CA TRP A 96 -5.74 6.86 -23.68
C TRP A 96 -6.69 6.85 -24.88
N LYS A 97 -6.16 6.79 -26.11
CA LYS A 97 -7.00 6.68 -27.31
C LYS A 97 -7.86 5.42 -27.27
N ALA A 98 -7.26 4.29 -26.87
CA ALA A 98 -7.98 3.02 -26.74
C ALA A 98 -9.00 3.06 -25.59
N TYR A 99 -8.67 3.75 -24.49
CA TYR A 99 -9.62 3.98 -23.40
C TYR A 99 -10.83 4.81 -23.86
N PHE A 100 -10.61 5.96 -24.52
CA PHE A 100 -11.70 6.85 -24.95
C PHE A 100 -12.59 6.27 -26.06
N THR A 101 -12.09 5.32 -26.85
CA THR A 101 -12.92 4.62 -27.85
C THR A 101 -13.81 3.53 -27.24
N HIS A 102 -13.54 3.11 -25.99
CA HIS A 102 -14.34 2.13 -25.25
C HIS A 102 -15.18 2.81 -24.16
N SER A 103 -16.26 3.49 -24.58
CA SER A 103 -17.17 4.24 -23.69
C SER A 103 -17.89 3.38 -22.63
N GLY A 104 -17.85 2.06 -22.73
CA GLY A 104 -18.40 1.12 -21.74
C GLY A 104 -17.58 0.94 -20.47
N GLY A 105 -16.41 1.61 -20.34
CA GLY A 105 -15.61 1.62 -19.11
C GLY A 105 -14.89 0.30 -18.76
N ALA A 106 -15.02 -0.73 -19.58
CA ALA A 106 -14.43 -2.06 -19.37
C ALA A 106 -13.02 -2.22 -19.98
N TYR A 107 -12.38 -1.13 -20.41
CA TYR A 107 -11.04 -1.18 -20.98
C TYR A 107 -10.01 -1.54 -19.89
N LEU A 108 -9.20 -2.57 -20.15
CA LEU A 108 -8.12 -2.99 -19.28
C LEU A 108 -6.79 -2.94 -20.05
N ASN A 109 -5.85 -2.14 -19.56
CA ASN A 109 -4.47 -2.07 -20.10
C ASN A 109 -3.62 -3.31 -19.72
N LEU A 110 -4.04 -4.51 -20.14
CA LEU A 110 -3.39 -5.79 -19.77
C LEU A 110 -2.07 -6.07 -20.50
N ASN A 111 -1.82 -5.34 -21.60
CA ASN A 111 -0.65 -5.53 -22.46
C ASN A 111 0.58 -4.76 -21.98
N GLU A 112 0.45 -3.94 -20.92
CA GLU A 112 1.56 -3.16 -20.39
C GLU A 112 2.57 -4.09 -19.67
N PRO A 113 3.85 -4.13 -20.09
CA PRO A 113 4.82 -5.10 -19.60
C PRO A 113 5.09 -5.03 -18.09
N THR A 114 4.97 -3.85 -17.47
CA THR A 114 5.23 -3.67 -16.04
C THR A 114 4.02 -3.95 -15.13
N LEU A 115 2.84 -4.24 -15.69
CA LEU A 115 1.59 -4.40 -14.93
C LEU A 115 1.70 -5.52 -13.92
N TYR A 116 2.03 -6.73 -14.38
CA TYR A 116 2.11 -7.91 -13.51
C TYR A 116 3.28 -7.86 -12.53
N PRO A 117 4.52 -7.50 -12.93
CA PRO A 117 5.63 -7.34 -11.99
C PRO A 117 5.34 -6.32 -10.89
N ARG A 118 4.75 -5.16 -11.24
CA ARG A 118 4.38 -4.12 -10.28
C ARG A 118 3.29 -4.59 -9.32
N TYR A 119 2.25 -5.23 -9.85
CA TYR A 119 1.18 -5.79 -9.04
C TYR A 119 1.71 -6.81 -8.03
N LEU A 120 2.54 -7.76 -8.49
CA LEU A 120 3.14 -8.76 -7.62
C LEU A 120 4.07 -8.14 -6.59
N HIS A 121 4.92 -7.19 -6.98
CA HIS A 121 5.78 -6.48 -6.03
C HIS A 121 4.96 -5.78 -4.93
N MET A 122 3.83 -5.17 -5.29
CA MET A 122 2.91 -4.53 -4.33
C MET A 122 2.20 -5.54 -3.43
N MET A 123 1.64 -6.62 -3.99
CA MET A 123 0.89 -7.63 -3.21
C MET A 123 1.78 -8.41 -2.26
N ILE A 124 2.97 -8.79 -2.71
CA ILE A 124 3.96 -9.48 -1.86
C ILE A 124 4.47 -8.51 -0.78
N GLY A 125 4.69 -7.23 -1.12
CA GLY A 125 5.06 -6.21 -0.14
C GLY A 125 3.99 -5.94 0.91
N ALA A 126 2.72 -5.90 0.49
CA ALA A 126 1.59 -5.78 1.42
C ALA A 126 1.53 -6.96 2.39
N THR A 127 1.79 -8.18 1.89
CA THR A 127 1.88 -9.39 2.71
C THR A 127 3.04 -9.33 3.69
N ALA A 128 4.22 -8.83 3.26
CA ALA A 128 5.38 -8.66 4.12
C ALA A 128 5.07 -7.68 5.26
N VAL A 129 4.67 -6.45 4.92
CA VAL A 129 4.33 -5.41 5.91
C VAL A 129 3.17 -5.86 6.81
N GLY A 130 2.23 -6.62 6.29
CA GLY A 130 1.15 -7.25 7.06
C GLY A 130 1.66 -8.26 8.10
N GLY A 131 2.61 -9.13 7.75
CA GLY A 131 3.26 -10.03 8.70
C GLY A 131 3.98 -9.26 9.82
N LEU A 132 4.67 -8.18 9.46
CA LEU A 132 5.32 -7.29 10.41
C LEU A 132 4.29 -6.58 11.33
N ALA A 133 3.15 -6.16 10.79
CA ALA A 133 2.06 -5.57 11.56
C ALA A 133 1.48 -6.55 12.58
N VAL A 134 1.27 -7.82 12.20
CA VAL A 134 0.84 -8.88 13.13
C VAL A 134 1.87 -9.11 14.23
N ALA A 135 3.16 -9.09 13.90
CA ALA A 135 4.22 -9.20 14.91
C ALA A 135 4.21 -8.01 15.90
N CYS A 136 3.92 -6.80 15.41
CA CYS A 136 3.70 -5.62 16.26
C CYS A 136 2.46 -5.75 17.15
N LEU A 137 1.30 -6.13 16.59
CA LEU A 137 0.05 -6.32 17.32
C LEU A 137 0.18 -7.38 18.42
N SER A 138 0.95 -8.43 18.17
CA SER A 138 1.19 -9.50 19.14
C SER A 138 1.83 -8.99 20.44
N ARG A 139 2.57 -7.86 20.41
CA ARG A 139 3.10 -7.24 21.64
C ARG A 139 2.00 -6.74 22.58
N LEU A 140 0.85 -6.35 22.05
CA LEU A 140 -0.29 -5.87 22.84
C LEU A 140 -0.95 -7.01 23.64
N TRP A 141 -0.75 -8.26 23.22
CA TRP A 141 -1.34 -9.44 23.85
C TRP A 141 -0.43 -10.14 24.86
N VAL A 142 0.82 -9.70 25.03
CA VAL A 142 1.80 -10.32 25.94
C VAL A 142 1.26 -10.43 27.39
N LYS A 143 0.51 -9.43 27.85
CA LYS A 143 -0.07 -9.43 29.20
C LYS A 143 -1.31 -10.33 29.34
N LYS A 144 -1.99 -10.64 28.23
CA LYS A 144 -3.24 -11.42 28.22
C LYS A 144 -2.99 -12.91 27.97
N ASP A 145 -2.14 -13.23 27.00
CA ASP A 145 -1.80 -14.59 26.61
C ASP A 145 -0.38 -14.62 26.00
N VAL A 146 0.59 -15.09 26.78
CA VAL A 146 2.01 -15.12 26.40
C VAL A 146 2.26 -16.10 25.25
N GLU A 147 1.54 -17.23 25.23
CA GLU A 147 1.69 -18.25 24.19
C GLU A 147 1.24 -17.69 22.83
N VAL A 148 0.04 -17.08 22.79
CA VAL A 148 -0.49 -16.44 21.58
C VAL A 148 0.39 -15.29 21.12
N ALA A 149 0.87 -14.44 22.04
CA ALA A 149 1.75 -13.33 21.70
C ALA A 149 3.08 -13.80 21.11
N SER A 150 3.68 -14.86 21.66
CA SER A 150 4.94 -15.42 21.15
C SER A 150 4.75 -16.10 19.79
N LEU A 151 3.65 -16.82 19.59
CA LEU A 151 3.31 -17.46 18.32
C LEU A 151 3.04 -16.41 17.23
N GLY A 152 2.27 -15.37 17.55
CA GLY A 152 1.96 -14.28 16.63
C GLY A 152 3.20 -13.49 16.20
N LEU A 153 4.10 -13.19 17.15
CA LEU A 153 5.39 -12.57 16.84
C LEU A 153 6.23 -13.44 15.90
N ASN A 154 6.38 -14.72 16.23
CA ASN A 154 7.20 -15.64 15.43
C ASN A 154 6.63 -15.86 14.03
N THR A 155 5.30 -16.01 13.92
CA THR A 155 4.61 -16.24 12.65
C THR A 155 4.65 -14.98 11.79
N GLY A 156 4.38 -13.81 12.38
CA GLY A 156 4.46 -12.52 11.70
C GLY A 156 5.86 -12.21 11.18
N MET A 157 6.90 -12.40 12.00
CA MET A 157 8.29 -12.19 11.57
C MET A 157 8.74 -13.19 10.49
N ARG A 158 8.27 -14.45 10.55
CA ARG A 158 8.55 -15.45 9.52
C ARG A 158 7.88 -15.08 8.19
N LEU A 159 6.61 -14.69 8.23
CA LEU A 159 5.89 -14.22 7.05
C LEU A 159 6.57 -12.99 6.45
N PHE A 160 6.92 -12.01 7.29
CA PHE A 160 7.66 -10.82 6.89
C PHE A 160 8.97 -11.17 6.17
N PHE A 161 9.79 -12.05 6.75
CA PHE A 161 11.05 -12.47 6.13
C PHE A 161 10.84 -13.15 4.77
N VAL A 162 9.98 -14.18 4.71
CA VAL A 162 9.76 -14.97 3.49
C VAL A 162 9.15 -14.10 2.38
N ALA A 163 8.15 -13.28 2.73
CA ALA A 163 7.53 -12.37 1.78
C ALA A 163 8.51 -11.29 1.30
N THR A 164 9.38 -10.76 2.16
CA THR A 164 10.41 -9.77 1.75
C THR A 164 11.42 -10.40 0.77
N CYS A 165 11.83 -11.65 0.98
CA CYS A 165 12.66 -12.38 0.02
C CYS A 165 11.95 -12.54 -1.34
N ALA A 166 10.68 -12.93 -1.34
CA ALA A 166 9.89 -13.03 -2.56
C ALA A 166 9.68 -11.65 -3.23
N GLN A 167 9.52 -10.58 -2.43
CA GLN A 167 9.36 -9.22 -2.90
C GLN A 167 10.62 -8.71 -3.59
N LEU A 168 11.80 -9.10 -3.11
CA LEU A 168 13.08 -8.78 -3.76
C LEU A 168 13.15 -9.40 -5.17
N VAL A 169 12.75 -10.65 -5.31
CA VAL A 169 12.67 -11.32 -6.63
C VAL A 169 11.68 -10.61 -7.55
N ALA A 170 10.47 -10.30 -7.05
CA ALA A 170 9.49 -9.53 -7.81
C ALA A 170 9.97 -8.11 -8.17
N GLY A 171 10.77 -7.49 -7.29
CA GLY A 171 11.39 -6.18 -7.53
C GLY A 171 12.45 -6.23 -8.63
N ILE A 172 13.29 -7.26 -8.65
CA ILE A 172 14.25 -7.49 -9.73
C ILE A 172 13.50 -7.71 -11.05
N TRP A 173 12.45 -8.54 -11.05
CA TRP A 173 11.62 -8.72 -12.24
C TRP A 173 11.00 -7.39 -12.70
N PHE A 174 10.45 -6.58 -11.80
CA PHE A 174 9.90 -5.27 -12.14
C PHE A 174 10.96 -4.32 -12.73
N LEU A 175 12.16 -4.27 -12.17
CA LEU A 175 13.26 -3.46 -12.70
C LEU A 175 13.63 -3.86 -14.13
N LEU A 176 13.70 -5.17 -14.42
CA LEU A 176 14.02 -5.70 -15.74
C LEU A 176 12.90 -5.51 -16.76
N SER A 177 11.65 -5.38 -16.31
CA SER A 177 10.50 -5.09 -17.17
C SER A 177 10.37 -3.61 -17.54
N LEU A 178 11.15 -2.71 -16.93
CA LEU A 178 11.14 -1.29 -17.30
C LEU A 178 11.74 -1.07 -18.69
N PRO A 179 11.26 -0.07 -19.45
CA PRO A 179 11.93 0.42 -20.64
C PRO A 179 13.40 0.75 -20.36
N VAL A 180 14.29 0.38 -21.28
CA VAL A 180 15.74 0.48 -21.12
C VAL A 180 16.20 1.90 -20.74
N ASP A 181 15.56 2.93 -21.30
CA ASP A 181 15.87 4.33 -21.00
C ASP A 181 15.60 4.69 -19.54
N ILE A 182 14.53 4.15 -18.96
CA ILE A 182 14.11 4.39 -17.57
C ILE A 182 14.97 3.56 -16.62
N MET A 183 15.24 2.30 -16.95
CA MET A 183 16.13 1.46 -16.17
C MET A 183 17.53 2.07 -16.02
N LYS A 184 18.06 2.67 -17.10
CA LYS A 184 19.37 3.35 -17.11
C LYS A 184 19.47 4.53 -16.14
N ILE A 185 18.34 5.14 -15.72
CA ILE A 185 18.32 6.19 -14.68
C ILE A 185 18.96 5.68 -13.39
N PHE A 186 18.68 4.43 -13.02
CA PHE A 186 19.26 3.79 -11.83
C PHE A 186 20.67 3.22 -12.05
N MET A 187 21.08 3.04 -13.31
CA MET A 187 22.38 2.48 -13.70
C MET A 187 23.43 3.56 -14.04
N GLY A 188 23.33 4.74 -13.42
CA GLY A 188 24.34 5.80 -13.50
C GLY A 188 23.97 6.99 -14.37
N ARG A 189 22.82 6.98 -15.08
CA ARG A 189 22.39 8.15 -15.86
C ARG A 189 21.94 9.33 -14.99
N SER A 190 21.47 9.06 -13.76
CA SER A 190 21.21 10.09 -12.75
C SER A 190 21.94 9.73 -11.45
N PRO A 191 22.90 10.56 -10.98
CA PRO A 191 23.67 10.25 -9.78
C PRO A 191 22.79 10.15 -8.53
N LEU A 192 21.76 10.99 -8.43
CA LEU A 192 20.81 10.98 -7.32
C LEU A 192 19.99 9.68 -7.30
N ALA A 193 19.42 9.29 -8.44
CA ALA A 193 18.59 8.09 -8.51
C ALA A 193 19.41 6.81 -8.25
N SER A 194 20.63 6.73 -8.80
CA SER A 194 21.55 5.63 -8.51
C SER A 194 21.96 5.57 -7.03
N ALA A 195 22.24 6.71 -6.40
CA ALA A 195 22.58 6.75 -4.97
C ALA A 195 21.40 6.26 -4.10
N VAL A 196 20.19 6.76 -4.36
CA VAL A 196 18.98 6.32 -3.65
C VAL A 196 18.73 4.82 -3.85
N PHE A 197 18.95 4.29 -5.07
CA PHE A 197 18.82 2.87 -5.36
C PHE A 197 19.81 2.00 -4.57
N ILE A 198 21.10 2.40 -4.53
CA ILE A 198 22.13 1.69 -3.75
C ILE A 198 21.79 1.71 -2.27
N VAL A 199 21.38 2.86 -1.72
CA VAL A 199 20.95 2.97 -0.33
C VAL A 199 19.76 2.06 -0.05
N ALA A 200 18.77 2.01 -0.94
CA ALA A 200 17.62 1.11 -0.80
C ALA A 200 18.01 -0.37 -0.81
N LEU A 201 18.98 -0.78 -1.64
CA LEU A 201 19.52 -2.15 -1.64
C LEU A 201 20.19 -2.50 -0.31
N VAL A 202 21.01 -1.59 0.22
CA VAL A 202 21.67 -1.77 1.53
C VAL A 202 20.62 -1.89 2.64
N VAL A 203 19.61 -1.02 2.64
CA VAL A 203 18.54 -1.05 3.65
C VAL A 203 17.72 -2.34 3.55
N VAL A 204 17.43 -2.84 2.34
CA VAL A 204 16.77 -4.16 2.14
C VAL A 204 17.56 -5.29 2.79
N ILE A 205 18.89 -5.31 2.60
CA ILE A 205 19.75 -6.33 3.18
C ILE A 205 19.70 -6.23 4.72
N MET A 206 19.77 -5.02 5.28
CA MET A 206 19.64 -4.80 6.73
C MET A 206 18.28 -5.23 7.26
N VAL A 207 17.19 -4.98 6.53
CA VAL A 207 15.83 -5.45 6.87
C VAL A 207 15.81 -6.97 6.94
N LEU A 208 16.36 -7.67 5.93
CA LEU A 208 16.40 -9.13 5.89
C LEU A 208 17.23 -9.72 7.04
N ILE A 209 18.40 -9.15 7.35
CA ILE A 209 19.24 -9.57 8.47
C ILE A 209 18.48 -9.37 9.80
N SER A 210 17.86 -8.19 10.00
CA SER A 210 17.07 -7.90 11.19
C SER A 210 15.86 -8.82 11.34
N ALA A 211 15.19 -9.12 10.21
CA ALA A 211 14.03 -10.02 10.18
C ALA A 211 14.42 -11.46 10.51
N TRP A 212 15.53 -11.94 9.98
CA TRP A 212 16.10 -13.25 10.31
C TRP A 212 16.46 -13.36 11.80
N GLN A 213 17.05 -12.30 12.36
CA GLN A 213 17.35 -12.18 13.80
C GLN A 213 16.11 -11.93 14.66
N ARG A 214 14.91 -11.82 14.07
CA ARG A 214 13.63 -11.53 14.74
C ARG A 214 13.64 -10.25 15.57
N LYS A 215 14.45 -9.25 15.19
CA LYS A 215 14.52 -7.94 15.86
C LYS A 215 13.39 -7.02 15.41
N LEU A 216 12.21 -7.21 15.98
CA LEU A 216 10.96 -6.53 15.57
C LEU A 216 11.10 -5.01 15.43
N VAL A 217 11.62 -4.31 16.45
CA VAL A 217 11.70 -2.84 16.45
C VAL A 217 12.65 -2.33 15.37
N VAL A 218 13.78 -3.00 15.18
CA VAL A 218 14.77 -2.64 14.15
C VAL A 218 14.20 -2.91 12.77
N SER A 219 13.57 -4.06 12.56
CA SER A 219 12.88 -4.40 11.31
C SER A 219 11.80 -3.36 10.98
N ALA A 220 10.98 -2.97 11.96
CA ALA A 220 9.94 -1.95 11.75
C ALA A 220 10.52 -0.58 11.37
N GLY A 221 11.55 -0.11 12.10
CA GLY A 221 12.22 1.15 11.78
C GLY A 221 12.84 1.15 10.39
N LEU A 222 13.56 0.08 10.02
CA LEU A 222 14.18 -0.05 8.71
C LEU A 222 13.15 -0.18 7.58
N THR A 223 12.02 -0.86 7.81
CA THR A 223 10.93 -0.94 6.83
C THR A 223 10.32 0.43 6.55
N ILE A 224 10.15 1.29 7.56
CA ILE A 224 9.66 2.66 7.36
C ILE A 224 10.63 3.44 6.47
N VAL A 225 11.93 3.36 6.75
CA VAL A 225 12.98 3.99 5.93
C VAL A 225 12.93 3.45 4.49
N LEU A 226 12.80 2.13 4.33
CA LEU A 226 12.75 1.48 3.02
C LEU A 226 11.53 1.93 2.20
N VAL A 227 10.34 1.98 2.82
CA VAL A 227 9.12 2.45 2.17
C VAL A 227 9.28 3.91 1.73
N TYR A 228 9.90 4.76 2.56
CA TYR A 228 10.20 6.14 2.20
C TYR A 228 11.14 6.22 0.99
N LEU A 229 12.23 5.45 0.96
CA LEU A 229 13.13 5.37 -0.20
C LEU A 229 12.38 4.90 -1.47
N MET A 230 11.45 3.95 -1.35
CA MET A 230 10.63 3.48 -2.47
C MET A 230 9.70 4.58 -3.02
N THR A 231 9.31 5.58 -2.22
CA THR A 231 8.54 6.72 -2.75
C THR A 231 9.36 7.55 -3.74
N PHE A 232 10.65 7.77 -3.48
CA PHE A 232 11.56 8.43 -4.42
C PHE A 232 11.80 7.58 -5.66
N MET A 233 12.05 6.28 -5.49
CA MET A 233 12.22 5.36 -6.62
C MET A 233 11.00 5.40 -7.55
N ARG A 234 9.79 5.39 -6.98
CA ARG A 234 8.53 5.54 -7.73
C ARG A 234 8.46 6.90 -8.45
N ALA A 235 8.86 7.98 -7.78
CA ALA A 235 8.87 9.31 -8.38
C ALA A 235 9.81 9.39 -9.59
N PHE A 236 11.03 8.86 -9.49
CA PHE A 236 11.99 8.81 -10.60
C PHE A 236 11.48 7.97 -11.78
N VAL A 237 10.88 6.81 -11.52
CA VAL A 237 10.26 5.99 -12.59
C VAL A 237 9.16 6.79 -13.27
N ARG A 238 8.24 7.38 -12.50
CA ARG A 238 7.12 8.18 -13.03
C ARG A 238 7.61 9.34 -13.90
N GLU A 239 8.61 10.08 -13.41
CA GLU A 239 9.19 11.19 -14.15
C GLU A 239 9.87 10.72 -15.43
N GLY A 240 10.57 9.57 -15.41
CA GLY A 240 11.15 8.95 -16.61
C GLY A 240 10.13 8.61 -17.70
N TYR A 241 8.93 8.14 -17.33
CA TYR A 241 7.83 7.90 -18.27
C TYR A 241 7.25 9.22 -18.82
N LEU A 242 7.03 10.21 -17.94
CA LEU A 242 6.31 11.44 -18.28
C LEU A 242 7.18 12.53 -18.92
N ALA A 243 8.52 12.44 -18.82
CA ALA A 243 9.45 13.44 -19.35
C ALA A 243 9.23 13.78 -20.84
N LYS A 244 8.70 12.83 -21.62
CA LYS A 244 8.43 13.01 -23.06
C LYS A 244 7.07 13.69 -23.36
N THR A 245 6.18 13.82 -22.38
CA THR A 245 4.76 14.17 -22.58
C THR A 245 4.29 15.33 -21.69
N TYR A 246 5.22 16.06 -21.06
CA TYR A 246 4.87 17.19 -20.19
C TYR A 246 4.15 18.31 -20.96
N VAL A 247 2.85 18.42 -20.73
CA VAL A 247 2.04 19.61 -21.03
C VAL A 247 1.64 20.23 -19.70
N ILE A 248 2.32 21.30 -19.29
CA ILE A 248 1.95 22.06 -18.09
C ILE A 248 0.89 23.08 -18.51
N GLN A 249 -0.38 22.65 -18.48
CA GLN A 249 -1.51 23.57 -18.47
C GLN A 249 -2.43 23.13 -17.34
N THR A 250 -2.34 23.81 -16.19
CA THR A 250 -3.39 23.73 -15.17
C THR A 250 -4.22 25.00 -15.25
N VAL A 251 -5.48 24.83 -15.65
CA VAL A 251 -6.48 25.89 -15.59
C VAL A 251 -7.15 25.77 -14.23
N GLU A 252 -6.81 26.67 -13.31
CA GLU A 252 -7.53 26.80 -12.04
C GLU A 252 -8.92 27.38 -12.33
N SER A 253 -9.97 26.75 -11.78
CA SER A 253 -11.36 27.19 -11.92
C SER A 253 -11.92 27.70 -10.59
N ASN A 254 -13.20 28.08 -10.62
CA ASN A 254 -13.93 28.41 -9.40
C ASN A 254 -13.97 27.18 -8.46
N PRO A 255 -13.62 27.34 -7.17
CA PRO A 255 -13.62 26.24 -6.22
C PRO A 255 -15.01 25.59 -6.09
N ASP A 256 -15.08 24.28 -6.34
CA ASP A 256 -16.21 23.40 -6.04
C ASP A 256 -15.84 22.50 -4.85
N TYR A 257 -16.40 22.84 -3.68
CA TYR A 257 -16.19 22.11 -2.43
C TYR A 257 -17.15 20.93 -2.26
N SER A 258 -18.10 20.70 -3.18
CA SER A 258 -19.12 19.65 -3.04
C SER A 258 -18.51 18.25 -2.89
N PRO A 259 -17.50 17.84 -3.67
CA PRO A 259 -16.83 16.54 -3.49
C PRO A 259 -16.08 16.45 -2.16
N LEU A 260 -15.46 17.54 -1.70
CA LEU A 260 -14.77 17.59 -0.41
C LEU A 260 -15.76 17.45 0.75
N ALA A 261 -16.89 18.14 0.69
CA ALA A 261 -17.93 18.04 1.70
C ALA A 261 -18.49 16.61 1.79
N LEU A 262 -18.77 15.97 0.66
CA LEU A 262 -19.18 14.56 0.62
C LEU A 262 -18.12 13.63 1.23
N PHE A 263 -16.84 13.82 0.90
CA PHE A 263 -15.74 13.08 1.50
C PHE A 263 -15.68 13.27 3.03
N VAL A 264 -15.77 14.51 3.53
CA VAL A 264 -15.72 14.79 4.98
C VAL A 264 -16.93 14.19 5.70
N ILE A 265 -18.14 14.35 5.15
CA ILE A 265 -19.37 13.79 5.74
C ILE A 265 -19.26 12.27 5.84
N THR A 266 -18.89 11.60 4.74
CA THR A 266 -18.76 10.14 4.73
C THR A 266 -17.63 9.64 5.64
N LEU A 267 -16.50 10.37 5.71
CA LEU A 267 -15.42 10.07 6.64
C LEU A 267 -15.88 10.18 8.09
N VAL A 268 -16.60 11.26 8.46
CA VAL A 268 -17.12 11.46 9.82
C VAL A 268 -18.13 10.37 10.18
N ILE A 269 -19.08 10.06 9.29
CA ILE A 269 -20.03 8.96 9.48
C ILE A 269 -19.28 7.64 9.69
N GLY A 270 -18.28 7.36 8.84
CA GLY A 270 -17.44 6.17 8.95
C GLY A 270 -16.71 6.07 10.30
N LEU A 271 -16.12 7.18 10.77
CA LEU A 271 -15.44 7.23 12.07
C LEU A 271 -16.40 7.07 13.24
N VAL A 272 -17.62 7.64 13.17
CA VAL A 272 -18.66 7.47 14.20
C VAL A 272 -19.11 6.00 14.27
N LEU A 273 -19.32 5.35 13.12
CA LEU A 273 -19.67 3.94 13.07
C LEU A 273 -18.55 3.06 13.64
N ILE A 274 -17.28 3.36 13.31
CA ILE A 274 -16.13 2.66 13.90
C ILE A 274 -16.09 2.85 15.42
N ALA A 275 -16.26 4.08 15.92
CA ALA A 275 -16.26 4.37 17.35
C ALA A 275 -17.40 3.62 18.08
N TRP A 276 -18.57 3.58 17.46
CA TRP A 276 -19.71 2.81 17.95
C TRP A 276 -19.41 1.30 17.99
N MET A 277 -18.84 0.73 16.92
CA MET A 277 -18.43 -0.67 16.88
C MET A 277 -17.43 -1.01 17.99
N ILE A 278 -16.38 -0.20 18.16
CA ILE A 278 -15.39 -0.38 19.24
C ILE A 278 -16.07 -0.37 20.61
N LYS A 279 -16.96 0.60 20.85
CA LYS A 279 -17.69 0.71 22.13
C LYS A 279 -18.56 -0.52 22.39
N VAL A 280 -19.27 -1.02 21.38
CA VAL A 280 -20.10 -2.22 21.49
C VAL A 280 -19.22 -3.45 21.82
N THR A 281 -18.11 -3.64 21.13
CA THR A 281 -17.19 -4.77 21.36
C THR A 281 -16.58 -4.75 22.76
N LEU A 282 -16.19 -3.57 23.25
CA LEU A 282 -15.62 -3.43 24.61
C LEU A 282 -16.67 -3.70 25.70
N ASN A 283 -17.92 -3.33 25.47
CA ASN A 283 -19.01 -3.54 26.42
C ASN A 283 -19.45 -5.02 26.49
N THR A 284 -19.34 -5.80 25.42
CA THR A 284 -19.67 -7.23 25.43
C THR A 284 -18.69 -8.08 26.23
N ASP A 285 -17.41 -7.68 26.32
CA ASP A 285 -16.41 -8.39 27.12
C ASP A 285 -16.56 -8.13 28.64
N GLY A 286 -17.34 -7.12 29.05
CA GLY A 286 -17.59 -6.76 30.46
C GLY A 286 -18.82 -7.42 31.11
N GLY A 287 -19.63 -8.16 30.35
CA GLY A 287 -20.85 -8.83 30.83
C GLY A 287 -20.72 -10.34 31.07
N ALA A 288 -19.51 -10.89 30.91
CA ALA A 288 -19.20 -12.31 31.10
C ALA A 288 -18.36 -12.57 32.36
N SER A 289 -18.61 -11.81 33.43
CA SER A 289 -18.10 -12.04 34.79
C SER A 289 -19.23 -12.36 35.73
#